data_AF-A0A358XMS9-F1
#
_entry.id   AF-A0A358XMS9-F1
#
_cell.length_a   1.000
_cell.length_b   1.000
_cell.length_c   1.000
_cell.angle_alpha   90.00
_cell.angle_beta   90.00
_cell.angle_gamma   90.00
#
_symmetry.space_group_name_H-M   'P 1'
#
loop_
_entity.id
_entity.type
_entity.pdbx_description
1 polymer ?
#
loop_
_entity_poly.entity_id
_entity_poly.type
_entity_poly.pdbx_seq_one_letter_code
_entity_poly.pdbx_strand_id
1 'polypeptide(L)' 'GTGLISGRKAFQKPMNEGVALLHAIQDVYLCDEVSIA' A
#
# COMPACT_ATOMS: atom_id res chain seq x y z
N GLY A 1 -11.85 6.47 1.53
CA GLY A 1 -10.58 6.66 2.25
C GLY A 1 -9.43 6.11 1.44
N THR A 2 -8.24 6.68 1.56
CA THR A 2 -7.05 6.39 0.73
C THR A 2 -6.68 4.89 0.70
N GLY A 3 -6.80 4.19 1.83
CA GLY A 3 -6.60 2.73 1.91
C GLY A 3 -7.63 1.89 1.14
N LEU A 4 -8.87 2.36 1.01
CA LEU A 4 -9.91 1.67 0.23
C LEU A 4 -9.61 1.72 -1.28
N ILE A 5 -9.01 2.83 -1.74
CA ILE A 5 -8.65 3.03 -3.16
C ILE A 5 -7.43 2.16 -3.51
N SER A 6 -6.41 2.17 -2.66
CA SER A 6 -5.23 1.31 -2.87
C SER A 6 -5.57 -0.17 -2.74
N GLY A 7 -6.42 -0.55 -1.78
CA GLY A 7 -6.97 -1.90 -1.65
C GLY A 7 -7.68 -2.35 -2.93
N ARG A 8 -8.64 -1.56 -3.43
CA ARG A 8 -9.34 -1.86 -4.69
C ARG A 8 -8.39 -2.01 -5.88
N LYS A 9 -7.32 -1.21 -5.97
CA LYS A 9 -6.32 -1.36 -7.04
C LYS A 9 -5.45 -2.60 -6.87
N ALA A 10 -5.09 -2.99 -5.64
CA ALA A 10 -4.33 -4.20 -5.38
C ALA A 10 -5.12 -5.47 -5.78
N PHE A 11 -6.43 -5.51 -5.53
CA PHE A 11 -7.31 -6.62 -5.93
C PHE A 11 -7.62 -6.69 -7.43
N GLN A 12 -7.21 -5.68 -8.22
CA GLN A 12 -7.31 -5.70 -9.69
C GLN A 12 -6.03 -6.25 -10.36
N LYS A 13 -5.01 -6.61 -9.58
CA LYS A 13 -3.74 -7.18 -10.07
C LYS A 13 -3.69 -8.68 -9.81
N PRO A 14 -2.79 -9.43 -10.48
CA PRO A 14 -2.43 -10.78 -10.05
C PRO A 14 -2.11 -10.81 -8.56
N MET A 15 -2.51 -11.88 -7.88
CA MET A 15 -2.49 -11.94 -6.40
C MET A 15 -1.12 -11.61 -5.79
N ASN A 16 -0.05 -12.15 -6.37
CA ASN A 16 1.32 -11.89 -5.94
C ASN A 16 1.70 -10.40 -6.06
N GLU A 17 1.35 -9.75 -7.17
CA GLU A 17 1.58 -8.32 -7.37
C GLU A 17 0.75 -7.46 -6.41
N GLY A 18 -0.51 -7.84 -6.19
CA GLY A 18 -1.39 -7.16 -5.25
C GLY A 18 -0.85 -7.18 -3.83
N VAL A 19 -0.38 -8.34 -3.37
CA VAL A 19 0.25 -8.50 -2.04
C VAL A 19 1.53 -7.66 -1.94
N ALA A 20 2.40 -7.70 -2.95
CA ALA A 20 3.61 -6.89 -2.96
C ALA A 20 3.31 -5.39 -2.89
N LEU A 21 2.29 -4.94 -3.63
CA LEU A 21 1.84 -3.55 -3.60
C LEU A 21 1.30 -3.15 -2.21
N LEU A 22 0.54 -4.02 -1.56
CA LEU A 22 0.02 -3.75 -0.22
C LEU A 22 1.15 -3.66 0.81
N HIS A 23 2.13 -4.56 0.79
CA HIS A 23 3.30 -4.50 1.67
C HIS A 23 4.11 -3.23 1.47
N ALA A 24 4.42 -2.85 0.22
CA ALA A 24 5.16 -1.62 -0.06
C ALA A 24 4.45 -0.36 0.50
N ILE A 25 3.12 -0.34 0.47
CA ILE A 25 2.34 0.75 1.08
C ILE A 25 2.44 0.70 2.61
N GLN A 26 2.37 -0.49 3.22
CA GLN A 26 2.54 -0.62 4.66
C GLN A 26 3.94 -0.20 5.12
N ASP A 27 4.98 -0.51 4.35
CA ASP A 27 6.36 -0.11 4.65
C ASP A 27 6.48 1.41 4.78
N VAL A 28 5.78 2.17 3.91
CA VAL A 28 5.76 3.64 3.98
C VAL A 28 5.04 4.13 5.25
N TYR A 29 3.94 3.50 5.65
CA TYR A 29 3.23 3.87 6.89
C TYR A 29 4.00 3.54 8.16
N LEU A 30 4.92 2.58 8.10
CA LEU A 30 5.78 2.16 9.21
C LEU A 30 7.15 2.85 9.18
N CYS A 31 7.44 3.65 8.16
CA CYS A 31 8.73 4.32 8.03
C CYS A 31 8.76 5.59 8.88
N ASP A 32 9.55 5.55 9.96
CA ASP A 32 9.72 6.68 10.90
C ASP A 32 10.35 7.93 10.25
N GLU A 33 11.03 7.77 9.11
CA GLU A 33 11.61 8.88 8.34
C GLU A 33 10.55 9.66 7.55
N VAL A 34 9.37 9.07 7.32
CA VAL A 34 8.27 9.70 6.57
C VAL A 34 7.51 10.65 7.48
N SER A 35 8.04 11.87 7.61
CA SER A 35 7.36 12.97 8.30
C SER A 35 6.47 13.76 7.35
N ILE A 36 5.30 14.16 7.85
CA ILE A 36 4.48 15.20 7.23
C ILE A 36 4.92 16.49 7.93
N ALA A 37 5.67 17.34 7.22
CA ALA A 37 6.39 18.52 7.73
C ALA A 37 5.64 19.36 8.78
#